data_AF-A0A645FMS8-F1
#
_entry.id   AF-A0A645FMS8-F1
#
_cell.length_a   1.000
_cell.length_b   1.000
_cell.length_c   1.000
_cell.angle_alpha   90.00
_cell.angle_beta   90.00
_cell.angle_gamma   90.00
#
_symmetry.space_group_name_H-M   'P 1'
#
loop_
_entity.id
_entity.type
_entity.pdbx_description
1 polymer ?
#
loop_
_entity_poly.entity_id
_entity_poly.type
_entity_poly.pdbx_seq_one_letter_code
_entity_poly.pdbx_strand_id
1 'polypeptide(L)'
;MQFLLRMESLLDEMKFPQSFTARREFAPAAGLPHVGSGDGERRGKLATFTVKILFRQNASWQGCVTWLERGKEESFRSALELVFLMDSAISLSMQSGKLRASS
;
A
#
# COMPACT_ATOMS: atom_id res chain seq x y z
N MET A 1 7.62 -7.96 9.85
CA MET A 1 6.42 -8.52 9.16
C MET A 1 5.09 -7.84 9.51
N GLN A 2 4.98 -6.98 10.53
CA GLN A 2 3.68 -6.41 10.95
C GLN A 2 2.93 -5.64 9.85
N PHE A 3 3.64 -4.98 8.93
CA PHE A 3 3.03 -4.27 7.81
C PHE A 3 2.14 -5.17 6.94
N LEU A 4 2.67 -6.32 6.50
CA LEU A 4 1.97 -7.24 5.60
C LEU A 4 0.70 -7.80 6.27
N LEU A 5 0.79 -8.20 7.54
CA LEU A 5 -0.36 -8.73 8.29
C LEU A 5 -1.45 -7.68 8.48
N ARG A 6 -1.08 -6.42 8.74
CA ARG A 6 -2.05 -5.33 8.92
C ARG A 6 -2.72 -4.96 7.59
N MET A 7 -1.96 -4.94 6.51
CA MET A 7 -2.50 -4.70 5.16
C MET A 7 -3.42 -5.84 4.71
N GLU A 8 -3.08 -7.11 4.93
CA GLU A 8 -3.99 -8.25 4.65
C GLU A 8 -5.32 -8.09 5.38
N SER A 9 -5.28 -7.87 6.70
CA SER A 9 -6.48 -7.68 7.52
C SER A 9 -7.34 -6.49 7.04
N LEU A 10 -6.70 -5.40 6.61
CA LEU A 10 -7.39 -4.21 6.11
C LEU A 10 -8.06 -4.51 4.75
N LEU A 11 -7.35 -5.16 3.84
CA LEU A 11 -7.88 -5.54 2.52
C LEU A 11 -9.02 -6.56 2.62
N ASP A 12 -8.96 -7.47 3.57
CA ASP A 12 -10.04 -8.43 3.85
C ASP A 12 -11.29 -7.75 4.40
N GLU A 13 -11.12 -6.77 5.28
CA GLU A 13 -12.21 -5.94 5.82
C GLU A 13 -12.88 -5.10 4.72
N MET A 14 -12.07 -4.48 3.83
CA MET A 14 -12.58 -3.68 2.71
C MET A 14 -13.32 -4.49 1.65
N LYS A 15 -13.15 -5.82 1.61
CA LYS A 15 -13.74 -6.72 0.61
C LYS A 15 -13.51 -6.29 -0.85
N PHE A 16 -12.53 -5.42 -1.11
CA PHE A 16 -12.21 -4.91 -2.44
C PHE A 16 -10.73 -4.51 -2.54
N PRO A 17 -10.00 -4.96 -3.59
CA PRO A 17 -10.36 -6.06 -4.49
C PRO A 17 -10.47 -7.39 -3.73
N GLN A 18 -11.45 -8.24 -4.06
CA GLN A 18 -11.60 -9.54 -3.41
C GLN A 18 -10.41 -10.45 -3.73
N SER A 19 -9.87 -11.12 -2.71
CA SER A 19 -8.87 -12.18 -2.93
C SER A 19 -9.50 -13.31 -3.74
N PHE A 20 -8.80 -13.81 -4.77
CA PHE A 20 -9.28 -14.93 -5.56
C PHE A 20 -9.38 -16.23 -4.73
N THR A 21 -8.63 -16.34 -3.63
CA THR A 21 -8.69 -17.48 -2.71
C THR A 21 -9.84 -17.40 -1.71
N ALA A 22 -10.59 -16.29 -1.67
CA ALA A 22 -11.73 -16.16 -0.78
C ALA A 22 -12.85 -17.12 -1.22
N ARG A 23 -13.35 -17.93 -0.27
CA ARG A 23 -14.49 -18.81 -0.51
C ARG A 23 -15.69 -17.95 -0.90
N ARG A 24 -16.20 -18.11 -2.14
CA ARG A 24 -17.44 -17.46 -2.56
C ARG A 24 -18.57 -17.98 -1.67
N GLU A 25 -19.18 -17.10 -0.92
CA GLU A 25 -20.40 -17.37 -0.17
C GLU A 25 -21.53 -16.56 -0.81
N PHE A 26 -22.70 -17.20 -0.96
CA PHE A 26 -23.92 -16.52 -1.42
C PHE A 26 -24.45 -15.63 -0.29
N ALA A 27 -23.79 -14.49 -0.06
CA ALA A 27 -24.27 -13.47 0.85
C ALA A 27 -25.03 -12.38 0.07
N PRO A 28 -26.10 -11.81 0.63
CA PRO A 28 -26.68 -10.59 0.08
C PRO A 28 -25.58 -9.54 -0.02
N ALA A 29 -25.52 -8.81 -1.14
CA ALA A 29 -24.50 -7.80 -1.40
C ALA A 29 -24.57 -6.71 -0.33
N ALA A 30 -23.85 -6.91 0.78
CA ALA A 30 -23.58 -5.84 1.74
C ALA A 30 -22.88 -4.75 0.93
N GLY A 31 -23.49 -3.57 0.90
CA GLY A 31 -23.05 -2.45 0.07
C GLY A 31 -21.54 -2.23 0.16
N LEU A 32 -20.95 -1.77 -0.95
CA LEU A 32 -19.54 -1.37 -1.00
C LEU A 32 -19.19 -0.65 0.30
N PRO A 33 -18.20 -1.14 1.07
CA PRO A 33 -17.75 -0.38 2.22
C PRO A 33 -17.25 0.97 1.68
N HIS A 34 -18.00 2.03 1.98
CA HIS A 34 -17.50 3.38 1.85
C HIS A 34 -16.46 3.53 2.93
N VAL A 35 -15.22 3.11 2.63
CA VAL A 35 -14.07 3.56 3.38
C VAL A 35 -14.00 5.05 3.09
N GLY A 36 -14.61 5.84 3.96
CA GLY A 36 -14.42 7.27 3.94
C GLY A 36 -12.93 7.51 3.95
N SER A 37 -12.42 8.13 2.89
CA SER A 37 -11.10 8.73 2.88
C SER A 37 -10.99 9.50 4.18
N GLY A 38 -10.22 9.00 5.14
CA GLY A 38 -10.00 9.71 6.39
C GLY A 38 -9.44 11.07 6.02
N ASP A 39 -10.27 12.09 6.16
CA ASP A 39 -9.95 13.47 5.84
C ASP A 39 -8.75 13.88 6.71
N GLY A 40 -7.62 14.07 6.05
CA GLY A 40 -6.34 14.32 6.69
C GLY A 40 -5.19 13.73 5.87
N GLU A 41 -4.41 14.60 5.22
CA GLU A 41 -3.09 14.27 4.68
C GLU A 41 -2.19 13.79 5.83
N ARG A 42 -2.26 12.50 6.16
CA ARG A 42 -1.34 11.87 7.11
C ARG A 42 0.01 11.72 6.42
N ARG A 43 0.82 12.77 6.48
CA ARG A 43 2.20 12.75 5.99
C ARG A 43 3.07 11.95 6.94
N GLY A 44 3.79 10.98 6.38
CA GLY A 44 4.77 10.19 7.13
C GLY A 44 5.98 11.05 7.50
N LYS A 45 6.65 10.70 8.60
CA LYS A 45 7.88 11.42 9.03
C LYS A 45 9.07 11.20 8.07
N LEU A 46 9.10 10.06 7.38
CA LEU A 46 10.19 9.68 6.47
C LEU A 46 9.77 9.75 5.00
N ALA A 47 8.62 9.17 4.68
CA ALA A 47 8.02 9.18 3.34
C ALA A 47 6.52 8.87 3.44
N THR A 48 5.76 9.32 2.45
CA THR A 48 4.31 9.15 2.35
C THR A 48 3.99 8.44 1.03
N PHE A 49 3.31 7.30 1.13
CA PHE A 49 3.00 6.45 -0.02
C PHE A 49 1.50 6.32 -0.21
N THR A 50 1.06 6.45 -1.46
CA THR A 50 -0.28 6.05 -1.90
C THR A 50 -0.17 4.69 -2.58
N VAL A 51 -0.87 3.68 -2.07
CA VAL A 51 -0.83 2.32 -2.63
C VAL A 51 -2.19 2.00 -3.24
N LYS A 52 -2.20 1.63 -4.53
CA LYS A 52 -3.37 1.14 -5.25
C LYS A 52 -3.21 -0.35 -5.48
N ILE A 53 -4.07 -1.16 -4.85
CA ILE A 53 -4.13 -2.61 -5.09
C ILE A 53 -5.10 -2.87 -6.24
N LEU A 54 -4.61 -3.43 -7.35
CA LEU A 54 -5.40 -3.77 -8.52
C LEU A 54 -5.84 -5.24 -8.49
N PHE A 55 -4.94 -6.14 -8.08
CA PHE A 55 -5.20 -7.58 -8.08
C PHE A 55 -4.68 -8.25 -6.80
N ARG A 56 -5.44 -9.25 -6.32
CA ARG A 56 -5.05 -10.15 -5.21
C ARG A 56 -5.08 -11.60 -5.71
N GLN A 57 -3.97 -12.05 -6.30
CA GLN A 57 -3.81 -13.37 -6.93
C GLN A 57 -2.52 -14.03 -6.44
N ASN A 58 -2.45 -15.37 -6.48
CA ASN A 58 -1.27 -16.15 -6.08
C ASN A 58 -0.76 -15.84 -4.66
N ALA A 59 -1.68 -15.63 -3.70
CA ALA A 59 -1.37 -15.22 -2.34
C ALA A 59 -0.47 -13.96 -2.26
N SER A 60 -0.65 -13.03 -3.21
CA SER A 60 0.13 -11.82 -3.35
C SER A 60 -0.73 -10.65 -3.85
N TRP A 61 -0.17 -9.45 -3.80
CA TRP A 61 -0.82 -8.23 -4.28
C TRP A 61 -0.09 -7.66 -5.48
N GLN A 62 -0.84 -7.05 -6.39
CA GLN A 62 -0.32 -6.39 -7.57
C GLN A 62 -1.02 -5.05 -7.76
N GLY A 63 -0.29 -4.05 -8.24
CA GLY A 63 -0.83 -2.71 -8.42
C GLY A 63 0.25 -1.65 -8.59
N CYS A 64 -0.01 -0.45 -8.09
CA CYS A 64 0.92 0.68 -8.18
C CYS A 64 1.11 1.35 -6.82
N VAL A 65 2.31 1.86 -6.59
CA VAL A 65 2.66 2.68 -5.42
C VAL A 65 3.16 4.04 -5.90
N THR A 66 2.61 5.11 -5.35
CA THR A 66 3.02 6.49 -5.62
C THR A 66 3.72 7.06 -4.39
N TRP A 67 4.96 7.50 -4.55
CA TRP A 67 5.67 8.27 -3.53
C TRP A 67 5.32 9.76 -3.66
N LEU A 68 4.57 10.29 -2.69
CA LEU A 68 4.01 11.65 -2.78
C LEU A 68 5.09 12.74 -2.78
N GLU A 69 6.16 12.57 -2.01
CA GLU A 69 7.22 13.59 -1.90
C GLU A 69 8.05 13.75 -3.18
N ARG A 70 8.10 12.73 -4.05
CA ARG A 70 8.78 12.80 -5.35
C ARG A 70 7.84 12.78 -6.55
N GLY A 71 6.54 12.56 -6.35
CA GLY A 71 5.58 12.36 -7.44
C GLY A 71 5.90 11.15 -8.33
N LYS A 72 6.62 10.14 -7.81
CA LYS A 72 7.03 8.97 -8.58
C LYS A 72 6.03 7.84 -8.37
N GLU A 73 5.42 7.35 -9.43
CA GLU A 73 4.57 6.15 -9.41
C GLU A 73 5.34 4.96 -9.98
N GLU A 74 5.31 3.82 -9.28
CA GLU A 74 5.93 2.57 -9.70
C GLU A 74 4.92 1.42 -9.57
N SER A 75 4.86 0.58 -10.59
CA SER A 75 4.04 -0.64 -10.57
C SER A 75 4.77 -1.75 -9.84
N PHE A 76 4.05 -2.57 -9.08
CA PHE A 76 4.55 -3.78 -8.43
C PHE A 76 3.70 -4.99 -8.83
N ARG A 77 4.35 -6.14 -8.93
CA ARG A 77 3.79 -7.44 -9.33
C ARG A 77 3.73 -8.43 -8.17
N SER A 78 4.23 -8.05 -6.99
CA SER A 78 4.12 -8.83 -5.76
C SER A 78 4.17 -7.97 -4.49
N ALA A 79 3.67 -8.52 -3.38
CA ALA A 79 3.78 -7.88 -2.06
C ALA A 79 5.24 -7.64 -1.63
N LEU A 80 6.16 -8.52 -2.03
CA LEU A 80 7.59 -8.38 -1.75
C LEU A 80 8.20 -7.21 -2.55
N GLU A 81 7.83 -7.10 -3.82
CA GLU A 81 8.26 -5.99 -4.68
C GLU A 81 7.76 -4.64 -4.15
N LEU A 82 6.53 -4.57 -3.64
CA LEU A 82 6.01 -3.38 -2.94
C LEU A 82 6.91 -2.97 -1.76
N VAL A 83 7.30 -3.94 -0.92
CA VAL A 83 8.17 -3.68 0.23
C VAL A 83 9.55 -3.18 -0.23
N PHE A 84 10.13 -3.77 -1.28
CA PHE A 84 11.41 -3.33 -1.82
C PHE A 84 11.36 -1.91 -2.41
N LEU A 85 10.28 -1.55 -3.11
CA LEU A 85 10.10 -0.20 -3.64
C LEU A 85 10.00 0.83 -2.50
N MET A 86 9.25 0.52 -1.44
CA MET A 86 9.15 1.38 -0.26
C MET A 86 10.49 1.51 0.47
N ASP A 87 11.21 0.40 0.68
CA ASP A 87 12.51 0.39 1.35
C ASP A 87 13.56 1.22 0.59
N SER A 88 13.57 1.09 -0.74
CA SER A 88 14.44 1.88 -1.62
C SER A 88 14.13 3.37 -1.53
N ALA A 89 12.83 3.74 -1.53
CA ALA A 89 12.41 5.13 -1.41
C ALA A 89 12.74 5.72 -0.03
N ILE A 90 12.56 4.96 1.06
CA ILE A 90 12.93 5.38 2.42
C ILE A 90 14.45 5.56 2.52
N SER A 91 15.23 4.60 2.01
CA SER A 91 16.70 4.69 1.99
C SER A 91 17.20 5.91 1.22
N LEU A 92 16.53 6.28 0.12
CA LEU A 92 16.83 7.50 -0.62
C LEU A 92 16.47 8.77 0.16
N SER A 93 15.33 8.78 0.87
CA SER A 93 14.92 9.90 1.73
C SER A 93 15.91 10.16 2.87
N MET A 94 16.46 9.10 3.47
CA MET A 94 17.46 9.19 4.54
C MET A 94 18.79 9.78 4.05
N GLN A 95 19.24 9.41 2.85
CA GLN A 95 20.44 9.98 2.25
C GLN A 95 20.29 11.48 1.95
N SER A 96 19.12 11.89 1.48
CA SER A 96 18.83 13.32 1.26
C SER A 96 18.79 14.12 2.56
N GLY A 97 18.27 13.54 3.65
CA GLY A 97 18.29 14.17 4.98
C GLY A 97 19.71 14.33 5.55
N LYS A 98 20.62 13.38 5.28
CA LYS A 98 21.99 13.41 5.79
C LYS A 98 22.86 14.49 5.12
N LEU A 99 22.63 14.79 3.84
CA LEU A 99 23.27 15.95 3.18
C LEU A 99 22.81 17.28 3.77
N ARG A 100 21.54 17.40 4.19
CA ARG A 100 20.99 18.65 4.75
C ARG A 100 21.41 18.94 6.19
N ALA A 101 21.81 17.90 6.96
CA ALA A 101 22.29 18.05 8.33
C ALA A 101 23.82 18.26 8.44
N SER A 102 24.53 18.23 7.30
CA SER A 102 26.00 18.35 7.22
C SER A 102 26.44 19.69 6.61
N SER A 103 25.56 20.69 6.56
CA SER A 103 25.82 22.09 6.16
C SER A 103 25.24 23.01 7.23
#